data_AF-A0A373A2U9-F1
#
_entry.id   AF-A0A373A2U9-F1
#
_cell.length_a   1.000
_cell.length_b   1.000
_cell.length_c   1.000
_cell.angle_alpha   90.00
_cell.angle_beta   90.00
_cell.angle_gamma   90.00
#
_symmetry.space_group_name_H-M   'P 1'
#
loop_
_entity.id
_entity.type
_entity.pdbx_description
1 polymer ?
#
loop_
_entity_poly.entity_id
_entity_poly.type
_entity_poly.pdbx_seq_one_letter_code
_entity_poly.pdbx_strand_id
1 'polypeptide(L)'
;MTTPATADNEGFCATLKFGPGYDAPWLVMRDGSADGLKRKIGEAKESGLLETMGKASAYVVTLAPPKADKAAGQPSFSGGRVQNSAGAESGHKGDLTCDHGARTHVAKGTWEAYFCNADERAGEAKCPPAFLDKKTGKFAVKR
;
A
#
# COMPACT_ATOMS: atom_id res chain seq x y z
N MET A 1 16.94 36.61 23.11
CA MET A 1 16.10 35.92 22.12
C MET A 1 16.99 34.96 21.36
N THR A 2 16.83 33.66 21.55
CA THR A 2 17.59 32.62 20.83
C THR A 2 16.89 32.36 19.51
N THR A 3 17.55 32.67 18.39
CA THR A 3 17.07 32.35 17.04
C THR A 3 16.93 30.84 16.90
N PRO A 4 15.79 30.30 16.44
CA PRO A 4 15.69 28.87 16.17
C PRO A 4 16.64 28.55 15.02
N ALA A 5 17.54 27.58 15.23
CA ALA A 5 18.38 27.07 14.16
C ALA A 5 17.48 26.46 13.09
N THR A 6 17.50 27.05 11.90
CA THR A 6 16.93 26.43 10.70
C THR A 6 17.74 25.17 10.47
N ALA A 7 17.17 24.00 10.75
CA ALA A 7 17.81 22.73 10.41
C ALA A 7 17.77 22.62 8.89
N ASP A 8 18.91 22.88 8.24
CA ASP A 8 19.08 22.57 6.83
C ASP A 8 18.76 21.08 6.63
N ASN A 9 17.79 20.79 5.76
CA ASN A 9 17.33 19.43 5.50
C ASN A 9 18.32 18.62 4.64
N GLU A 10 19.54 19.09 4.47
CA GLU A 10 20.58 18.40 3.72
C GLU A 10 21.19 17.28 4.59
N GLY A 11 20.74 16.05 4.35
CA GLY A 11 21.21 14.89 5.08
C GLY A 11 20.52 13.60 4.70
N PHE A 12 21.02 12.50 5.23
CA PHE A 12 20.45 11.18 5.08
C PHE A 12 19.36 10.96 6.13
N CYS A 13 18.25 10.35 5.71
CA CYS A 13 17.11 10.05 6.56
C CYS A 13 16.75 8.57 6.47
N ALA A 14 16.62 7.91 7.61
CA ALA A 14 16.05 6.56 7.72
C ALA A 14 14.73 6.63 8.49
N THR A 15 13.70 5.99 7.95
CA THR A 15 12.41 5.86 8.60
C THR A 15 12.14 4.39 8.89
N LEU A 16 11.96 4.05 10.16
CA LEU A 16 11.57 2.72 10.61
C LEU A 16 10.08 2.73 10.95
N LYS A 17 9.32 1.86 10.30
CA LYS A 17 7.87 1.77 10.46
C LYS A 17 7.50 0.54 11.29
N PHE A 18 6.76 0.76 12.37
CA PHE A 18 6.39 -0.29 13.32
C PHE A 18 4.97 -0.79 13.07
N GLY A 19 4.78 -1.42 11.91
CA GLY A 19 3.53 -2.11 11.58
C GLY A 19 3.00 -1.82 10.16
N PRO A 20 1.95 -2.56 9.75
CA PRO A 20 1.31 -2.40 8.45
C PRO A 20 0.30 -1.24 8.44
N GLY A 21 0.12 -0.63 7.26
CA GLY A 21 -0.88 0.44 7.05
C GLY A 21 -0.30 1.84 7.16
N TYR A 22 -0.99 2.85 6.63
CA TYR A 22 -0.49 4.23 6.53
C TYR A 22 -0.31 4.93 7.88
N ASP A 23 -1.10 4.53 8.86
CA ASP A 23 -1.20 5.07 10.21
C ASP A 23 -0.27 4.42 11.24
N ALA A 24 0.53 3.44 10.83
CA ALA A 24 1.44 2.77 11.75
C ALA A 24 2.53 3.76 12.26
N PRO A 25 2.84 3.75 13.57
CA PRO A 25 3.88 4.60 14.13
C PRO A 25 5.23 4.42 13.44
N TRP A 26 6.01 5.50 13.38
CA TRP A 26 7.35 5.48 12.81
C TRP A 26 8.37 6.17 13.68
N LEU A 27 9.62 5.73 13.58
CA LEU A 27 10.80 6.42 14.08
C LEU A 27 11.55 7.01 12.89
N VAL A 28 11.90 8.29 12.98
CA VAL A 28 12.69 9.00 11.97
C VAL A 28 14.06 9.32 12.55
N MET A 29 15.11 8.87 11.86
CA MET A 29 16.50 9.14 12.20
C MET A 29 17.15 9.94 11.09
N ARG A 30 17.89 11.00 11.47
CA ARG A 30 18.55 11.90 10.54
C ARG A 30 20.03 12.05 10.89
N ASP A 31 20.85 12.15 9.86
CA ASP A 31 22.27 12.44 9.98
C ASP A 31 22.78 13.18 8.75
N GLY A 32 23.87 13.95 8.88
CA GLY A 32 24.50 14.62 7.73
C GLY A 32 25.22 13.67 6.78
N SER A 33 25.45 12.41 7.18
CA SER A 33 26.21 11.42 6.41
C SER A 33 25.58 10.03 6.46
N ALA A 34 25.80 9.23 5.41
CA ALA A 34 25.35 7.84 5.39
C ALA A 34 26.00 6.99 6.50
N ASP A 35 27.30 7.19 6.77
CA ASP A 35 28.02 6.46 7.82
C ASP A 35 27.56 6.84 9.23
N GLY A 36 27.26 8.13 9.46
CA GLY A 36 26.68 8.58 10.72
C GLY A 36 25.28 8.02 10.94
N LEU A 37 24.45 7.97 9.89
CA LEU A 37 23.13 7.34 9.95
C LEU A 37 23.24 5.83 10.24
N LYS A 38 24.17 5.13 9.58
CA LYS A 38 24.43 3.70 9.83
C LYS A 38 24.85 3.44 11.27
N ARG A 39 25.75 4.27 11.82
CA ARG A 39 26.17 4.18 13.23
C ARG A 39 24.99 4.40 14.18
N LYS A 40 24.19 5.43 13.97
CA LYS A 40 22.96 5.69 14.77
C LYS A 40 21.98 4.51 14.76
N ILE A 41 21.80 3.86 13.61
CA ILE A 41 20.96 2.66 13.52
C ILE A 41 21.55 1.51 14.37
N GLY A 42 22.86 1.32 14.33
CA GLY A 42 23.57 0.36 15.18
C GLY A 42 23.40 0.64 16.67
N GLU A 43 23.66 1.88 17.09
CA GLU A 43 23.50 2.34 18.48
C GLU A 43 22.05 2.19 18.98
N ALA A 44 21.06 2.50 18.13
CA ALA A 44 19.64 2.32 18.46
C ALA A 44 19.29 0.84 18.70
N LYS A 45 19.91 -0.07 17.96
CA LYS A 45 19.75 -1.51 18.18
C LYS A 45 20.43 -1.95 19.47
N GLU A 46 21.68 -1.55 19.68
CA GLU A 46 22.48 -1.97 20.86
C GLU A 46 21.91 -1.43 22.18
N SER A 47 21.38 -0.22 22.17
CA SER A 47 20.76 0.42 23.33
C SER A 47 19.37 -0.15 23.70
N GLY A 48 18.79 -1.03 22.87
CA GLY A 48 17.42 -1.50 23.06
C GLY A 48 16.34 -0.47 22.71
N LEU A 49 16.72 0.64 22.06
CA LEU A 49 15.79 1.70 21.68
C LEU A 49 14.74 1.17 20.68
N LEU A 50 15.14 0.32 19.74
CA LEU A 50 14.22 -0.23 18.75
C LEU A 50 13.14 -1.13 19.37
N GLU A 51 13.51 -1.94 20.35
CA GLU A 51 12.62 -2.80 21.13
C GLU A 51 11.66 -1.96 21.98
N THR A 52 12.18 -0.90 22.60
CA THR A 52 11.38 0.03 23.40
C THR A 52 10.38 0.77 22.53
N MET A 53 10.82 1.30 21.39
CA MET A 53 9.96 1.96 20.41
C MET A 53 8.94 1.00 19.80
N GLY A 54 9.31 -0.26 19.57
CA GLY A 54 8.38 -1.31 19.14
C GLY A 54 7.26 -1.53 20.16
N LYS A 55 7.59 -1.66 21.45
CA LYS A 55 6.58 -1.79 22.52
C LYS A 55 5.71 -0.55 22.66
N ALA A 56 6.32 0.64 22.62
CA ALA A 56 5.60 1.90 22.66
C ALA A 56 4.65 2.05 21.46
N SER A 57 5.09 1.64 20.26
CA SER A 57 4.27 1.68 19.06
C SER A 57 3.04 0.77 19.17
N ALA A 58 3.21 -0.44 19.72
CA ALA A 58 2.10 -1.35 19.97
C ALA A 58 1.09 -0.75 20.94
N TYR A 59 1.55 -0.11 22.02
CA TYR A 59 0.69 0.61 22.96
C TYR A 59 -0.05 1.78 22.30
N VAL A 60 0.65 2.61 21.51
CA VAL A 60 0.03 3.74 20.79
C VAL A 60 -1.06 3.26 19.83
N VAL A 61 -0.86 2.12 19.17
CA VAL A 61 -1.90 1.49 18.33
C VAL A 61 -3.15 1.12 19.14
N THR A 62 -3.01 0.74 20.42
CA THR A 62 -4.19 0.48 21.28
C THR A 62 -4.94 1.74 21.70
N LEU A 63 -4.28 2.90 21.68
CA LEU A 63 -4.91 4.19 21.97
C LEU A 63 -5.58 4.80 20.74
N ALA A 64 -5.19 4.34 19.55
CA ALA A 64 -5.83 4.78 18.31
C ALA A 64 -7.26 4.23 18.24
N PRO A 65 -8.22 5.00 17.71
CA PRO A 65 -9.57 4.48 17.47
C PRO A 65 -9.48 3.23 16.59
N PRO A 66 -10.37 2.24 16.80
CA PRO A 66 -10.35 1.01 16.01
C PRO A 66 -10.34 1.37 14.53
N LYS A 67 -9.40 0.77 13.79
CA LYS A 67 -9.35 0.89 12.33
C LYS A 67 -10.73 0.56 11.80
N ALA A 68 -11.34 1.49 11.05
CA ALA A 68 -12.47 1.12 10.22
C ALA A 68 -12.02 -0.06 9.36
N ASP A 69 -12.81 -1.14 9.36
CA ASP A 69 -12.55 -2.28 8.49
C ASP A 69 -12.25 -1.75 7.09
N LYS A 70 -11.15 -2.25 6.52
CA LYS A 70 -10.70 -1.82 5.20
C LYS A 70 -11.89 -2.01 4.25
N ALA A 71 -12.40 -0.91 3.68
CA ALA A 71 -13.42 -1.01 2.65
C ALA A 71 -12.94 -1.99 1.58
N ALA A 72 -13.75 -3.01 1.30
CA ALA A 72 -13.43 -4.02 0.30
C ALA A 72 -12.98 -3.34 -1.01
N GLY A 73 -11.89 -3.81 -1.61
CA GLY A 73 -11.38 -3.28 -2.88
C GLY A 73 -10.37 -2.13 -2.80
N GLN A 74 -9.99 -1.64 -1.61
CA GLN A 74 -8.90 -0.65 -1.53
C GLN A 74 -7.51 -1.29 -1.74
N PRO A 75 -6.60 -0.66 -2.50
CA PRO A 75 -5.23 -1.13 -2.64
C PRO A 75 -4.54 -1.28 -1.28
N SER A 76 -3.77 -2.34 -1.08
CA SER A 76 -2.82 -2.46 0.06
C SER A 76 -1.39 -2.35 -0.42
N PHE A 77 -0.47 -1.95 0.46
CA PHE A 77 0.95 -2.04 0.19
C PHE A 77 1.53 -3.19 1.02
N SER A 78 2.12 -4.18 0.35
CA SER A 78 2.77 -5.33 1.00
C SER A 78 3.96 -5.80 0.16
N GLY A 79 5.08 -6.14 0.81
CA GLY A 79 6.29 -6.63 0.14
C GLY A 79 6.93 -5.60 -0.81
N GLY A 80 6.82 -4.30 -0.53
CA GLY A 80 7.36 -3.24 -1.39
C GLY A 80 6.55 -2.98 -2.67
N ARG A 81 5.36 -3.58 -2.81
CA ARG A 81 4.48 -3.43 -3.97
C ARG A 81 3.05 -3.10 -3.55
N VAL A 82 2.35 -2.32 -4.38
CA VAL A 82 0.91 -2.10 -4.24
C VAL A 82 0.19 -3.38 -4.68
N GLN A 83 -0.41 -4.05 -3.71
CA GLN A 83 -1.36 -5.14 -3.90
C GLN A 83 -2.73 -4.53 -4.15
N ASN A 84 -3.16 -4.48 -5.41
CA ASN A 84 -4.56 -4.26 -5.70
C ASN A 84 -5.28 -5.52 -5.27
N SER A 85 -6.08 -5.45 -4.20
CA SER A 85 -6.95 -6.54 -3.82
C SER A 85 -7.85 -6.82 -5.02
N ALA A 86 -7.66 -7.96 -5.69
CA ALA A 86 -8.64 -8.47 -6.62
C ALA A 86 -9.97 -8.49 -5.86
N GLY A 87 -10.94 -7.70 -6.35
CA GLY A 87 -12.28 -7.65 -5.78
C GLY A 87 -12.88 -9.04 -5.89
N ALA A 88 -12.69 -9.86 -4.86
CA ALA A 88 -13.42 -11.10 -4.67
C ALA A 88 -14.83 -10.71 -4.20
N GLU A 89 -15.64 -10.18 -5.11
CA GLU A 89 -17.07 -10.07 -4.89
C GLU A 89 -17.73 -11.37 -5.35
N SER A 90 -18.09 -12.18 -4.34
CA SER A 90 -18.88 -13.39 -4.47
C SER A 90 -20.27 -13.06 -5.02
N GLY A 91 -20.42 -13.01 -6.34
CA GLY A 91 -21.73 -12.82 -6.97
C GLY A 91 -21.71 -12.46 -8.46
N HIS A 92 -20.62 -11.87 -8.95
CA HIS A 92 -20.49 -11.50 -10.36
C HIS A 92 -20.32 -12.73 -11.25
N LYS A 93 -20.78 -12.65 -12.49
CA LYS A 93 -20.77 -13.75 -13.46
C LYS A 93 -20.30 -13.25 -14.83
N GLY A 94 -19.65 -14.11 -15.60
CA GLY A 94 -19.13 -13.80 -16.94
C GLY A 94 -17.60 -13.80 -17.00
N ASP A 95 -17.02 -12.93 -17.82
CA ASP A 95 -15.59 -12.85 -18.09
C ASP A 95 -14.84 -12.12 -16.95
N LEU A 96 -14.70 -12.81 -15.81
CA LEU A 96 -14.04 -12.29 -14.59
C LEU A 96 -12.54 -12.60 -14.55
N THR A 97 -12.07 -13.47 -15.43
CA THR A 97 -10.66 -13.86 -15.57
C THR A 97 -10.22 -13.68 -17.02
N CYS A 98 -8.91 -13.72 -17.23
CA CYS A 98 -8.26 -13.79 -18.55
C CYS A 98 -6.99 -14.63 -18.44
N ASP A 99 -6.26 -14.78 -19.54
CA ASP A 99 -5.01 -15.55 -19.55
C ASP A 99 -3.95 -15.00 -18.58
N HIS A 100 -4.02 -13.71 -18.25
CA HIS A 100 -3.16 -13.04 -17.26
C HIS A 100 -3.68 -13.16 -15.81
N GLY A 101 -4.70 -13.98 -15.58
CA GLY A 101 -5.28 -14.23 -14.26
C GLY A 101 -6.57 -13.45 -13.99
N ALA A 102 -6.85 -13.24 -12.70
CA ALA A 102 -8.05 -12.53 -12.24
C ALA A 102 -8.04 -11.07 -12.70
N ARG A 103 -9.17 -10.62 -13.25
CA ARG A 103 -9.36 -9.22 -13.65
C ARG A 103 -9.75 -8.36 -12.45
N THR A 104 -9.44 -7.07 -12.51
CA THR A 104 -9.83 -6.09 -11.48
C THR A 104 -11.16 -5.45 -11.85
N HIS A 105 -12.14 -5.54 -10.95
CA HIS A 105 -13.43 -4.85 -11.08
C HIS A 105 -13.28 -3.35 -10.85
N VAL A 106 -13.94 -2.56 -11.68
CA VAL A 106 -14.05 -1.11 -11.57
C VAL A 106 -15.50 -0.74 -11.84
N ALA A 107 -16.15 -0.12 -10.86
CA ALA A 107 -17.46 0.50 -10.98
C ALA A 107 -17.33 2.03 -10.91
N LYS A 108 -17.82 2.74 -11.94
CA LYS A 108 -17.82 4.21 -11.98
C LYS A 108 -19.13 4.73 -12.57
N GLY A 109 -19.87 5.48 -11.77
CA GLY A 109 -21.14 6.08 -12.20
C GLY A 109 -22.10 5.00 -12.70
N THR A 110 -22.48 5.07 -13.98
CA THR A 110 -23.46 4.17 -14.59
C THR A 110 -22.87 2.94 -15.29
N TRP A 111 -21.56 2.72 -15.20
CA TRP A 111 -20.89 1.59 -15.87
C TRP A 111 -19.96 0.84 -14.92
N GLU A 112 -19.80 -0.45 -15.23
CA GLU A 112 -18.90 -1.33 -14.52
C GLU A 112 -18.15 -2.21 -15.50
N ALA A 113 -16.90 -2.55 -15.20
CA ALA A 113 -16.08 -3.42 -16.02
C ALA A 113 -15.00 -4.15 -15.22
N TYR A 114 -14.52 -5.25 -15.79
CA TYR A 114 -13.36 -6.00 -15.33
C TYR A 114 -12.17 -5.81 -16.27
N PHE A 115 -11.05 -5.32 -15.73
CA PHE A 115 -9.83 -4.98 -16.45
C PHE A 115 -8.73 -6.02 -16.25
N CYS A 116 -7.97 -6.28 -17.30
CA CYS A 116 -6.77 -7.11 -17.26
C CYS A 116 -5.65 -6.41 -16.47
N ASN A 117 -4.93 -7.17 -15.64
CA ASN A 117 -3.81 -6.68 -14.83
C ASN A 117 -2.43 -6.93 -15.47
N ALA A 118 -2.39 -7.34 -16.73
CA ALA A 118 -1.14 -7.54 -17.48
C ALA A 118 -0.27 -6.26 -17.46
N ASP A 119 1.03 -6.45 -17.25
CA ASP A 119 1.99 -5.35 -17.24
C ASP A 119 2.54 -5.12 -18.66
N GLU A 120 2.03 -4.08 -19.32
CA GLU A 120 2.51 -3.66 -20.65
C GLU A 120 4.00 -3.30 -20.63
N ARG A 121 4.57 -2.91 -19.47
CA ARG A 121 6.00 -2.62 -19.33
C ARG A 121 6.84 -3.89 -19.28
N ALA A 122 6.24 -5.01 -18.92
CA ALA A 122 6.85 -6.34 -18.97
C ALA A 122 6.67 -7.02 -20.34
N GLY A 123 6.04 -6.35 -21.31
CA GLY A 123 5.78 -6.88 -22.65
C GLY A 123 4.50 -7.73 -22.76
N GLU A 124 3.66 -7.74 -21.73
CA GLU A 124 2.37 -8.46 -21.75
C GLU A 124 1.27 -7.59 -22.37
N ALA A 125 0.61 -8.11 -23.41
CA ALA A 125 -0.49 -7.41 -24.07
C ALA A 125 -1.76 -7.48 -23.21
N LYS A 126 -2.31 -6.31 -22.82
CA LYS A 126 -3.56 -6.27 -22.05
C LYS A 126 -4.74 -6.84 -22.82
N CYS A 127 -5.49 -7.73 -22.18
CA CYS A 127 -6.77 -8.18 -22.72
C CYS A 127 -7.80 -7.03 -22.72
N PRO A 128 -8.71 -6.98 -23.70
CA PRO A 128 -9.80 -6.01 -23.70
C PRO A 128 -10.66 -6.11 -22.43
N PRO A 129 -11.19 -4.99 -21.91
CA PRO A 129 -12.04 -4.98 -20.73
C PRO A 129 -13.36 -5.73 -20.95
N ALA A 130 -13.84 -6.40 -19.91
CA ALA A 130 -15.14 -7.04 -19.89
C ALA A 130 -16.14 -6.08 -19.23
N PHE A 131 -17.08 -5.53 -19.99
CA PHE A 131 -18.07 -4.59 -19.47
C PHE A 131 -19.31 -5.33 -18.96
N LEU A 132 -19.97 -4.78 -17.94
CA LEU A 132 -21.28 -5.26 -17.50
C LEU A 132 -22.29 -5.07 -18.64
N ASP A 133 -22.79 -6.18 -19.17
CA ASP A 133 -23.96 -6.16 -20.02
C ASP A 133 -25.21 -6.03 -19.14
N LYS A 134 -25.79 -4.82 -19.16
CA LYS A 134 -27.01 -4.48 -18.39
C LYS A 134 -28.22 -5.35 -18.76
N LYS A 135 -28.24 -5.99 -19.93
CA LYS A 135 -29.35 -6.86 -20.35
C LYS A 135 -29.24 -8.24 -19.72
N THR A 136 -28.03 -8.79 -19.66
CA THR A 136 -27.80 -10.17 -19.19
C THR A 136 -27.31 -10.24 -17.75
N GLY A 137 -26.89 -9.11 -17.16
CA GLY A 137 -26.30 -9.04 -15.83
C GLY A 137 -24.93 -9.72 -15.74
N LYS A 138 -24.27 -9.95 -16.87
CA LYS A 138 -22.98 -10.63 -16.95
C LYS A 138 -21.91 -9.69 -17.51
N PHE A 139 -20.68 -9.88 -17.06
CA PHE A 139 -19.53 -9.21 -17.64
C PHE A 139 -19.10 -9.94 -18.92
N ALA A 140 -18.93 -9.21 -20.00
CA ALA A 140 -18.52 -9.78 -21.27
C ALA A 140 -17.52 -8.88 -21.98
N VAL A 141 -16.49 -9.50 -22.55
CA VAL A 141 -15.62 -8.80 -23.51
C VAL A 141 -16.42 -8.57 -24.79
N LYS A 142 -16.64 -7.30 -25.14
CA LYS A 142 -17.22 -6.97 -26.46
C LYS A 142 -16.17 -7.30 -27.52
N ARG A 143 -16.47 -8.28 -28.36
CA ARG A 143 -15.72 -8.61 -29.57
C ARG A 143 -16.00 -7.59 -30.66
#